data_AF-A0A377ZDY7-F1
#
_entry.id   AF-A0A377ZDY7-F1
#
_cell.length_a   1.000
_cell.length_b   1.000
_cell.length_c   1.000
_cell.angle_alpha   90.00
_cell.angle_beta   90.00
_cell.angle_gamma   90.00
#
_symmetry.space_group_name_H-M   'P 1'
#
loop_
_entity.id
_entity.type
_entity.pdbx_description
1 polymer ?
#
loop_
_entity_poly.entity_id
_entity_poly.type
_entity_poly.pdbx_seq_one_letter_code
_entity_poly.pdbx_strand_id
1 'polypeptide(L)'
;MNEEEGEALTGFADPLSAANKALDWVDLVLCTAGPAGLYMAGFTEEEAKRKTQHPLLPGAIPEFNQFEFSRAMRHQDCVNPLRIYSHIAPYMGGPEKIMNTNGAGDGALAALLHDITANNYHRNNVPNSSKHKCKWLTYSSLAQVCKYANRVSYQVLNQHSPRLTRGLPEREDSLEEAYWDR
;
A
#
# COMPACT_ATOMS: atom_id res chain seq x y z
N MET A 1 6.77 7.90 3.07
CA MET A 1 7.87 8.60 2.39
C MET A 1 7.55 8.68 0.91
N ASN A 2 8.13 9.63 0.19
CA ASN A 2 8.24 9.57 -1.26
C ASN A 2 9.59 8.99 -1.69
N GLU A 3 9.84 8.87 -2.99
CA GLU A 3 11.05 8.30 -3.58
C GLU A 3 12.33 9.10 -3.22
N GLU A 4 12.26 10.43 -3.25
CA GLU A 4 13.39 11.30 -2.92
C GLU A 4 13.73 11.24 -1.42
N GLU A 5 12.71 11.25 -0.57
CA GLU A 5 12.83 11.05 0.88
C GLU A 5 13.40 9.65 1.19
N GLY A 6 12.97 8.63 0.44
CA GLY A 6 13.45 7.26 0.55
C GLY A 6 14.93 7.14 0.18
N GLU A 7 15.35 7.77 -0.91
CA GLU A 7 16.76 7.83 -1.32
C GLU A 7 17.59 8.59 -0.29
N ALA A 8 17.13 9.76 0.17
CA ALA A 8 17.84 10.55 1.17
C ALA A 8 18.03 9.78 2.49
N LEU A 9 17.05 8.95 2.89
CA LEU A 9 17.12 8.14 4.10
C LEU A 9 18.02 6.91 3.96
N THR A 10 18.00 6.25 2.79
CA THR A 10 18.54 4.89 2.63
C THR A 10 19.75 4.80 1.71
N GLY A 11 20.01 5.82 0.89
CA GLY A 11 21.01 5.83 -0.18
C GLY A 11 20.60 5.04 -1.44
N PHE A 12 19.38 4.51 -1.51
CA PHE A 12 18.88 3.77 -2.66
C PHE A 12 17.91 4.62 -3.49
N ALA A 13 18.27 4.90 -4.74
CA ALA A 13 17.39 5.62 -5.67
C ALA A 13 16.18 4.78 -6.14
N ASP A 14 16.32 3.44 -6.14
CA ASP A 14 15.21 2.53 -6.45
C ASP A 14 14.23 2.47 -5.26
N PRO A 15 12.94 2.86 -5.42
CA PRO A 15 11.98 2.92 -4.32
C PRO A 15 11.73 1.58 -3.64
N LEU A 16 11.77 0.47 -4.40
CA LEU A 16 11.62 -0.87 -3.85
C LEU A 16 12.80 -1.23 -2.94
N SER A 17 14.02 -0.92 -3.36
CA SER A 17 15.24 -1.12 -2.58
C SER A 17 15.26 -0.22 -1.34
N ALA A 18 14.86 1.05 -1.46
CA ALA A 18 14.72 1.96 -0.33
C ALA A 18 13.69 1.44 0.68
N ALA A 19 12.50 1.02 0.22
CA ALA A 19 11.48 0.46 1.09
C ALA A 19 11.93 -0.84 1.78
N ASN A 20 12.61 -1.72 1.04
CA ASN A 20 13.21 -2.93 1.61
C ASN A 20 14.28 -2.62 2.67
N LYS A 21 15.13 -1.62 2.43
CA LYS A 21 16.13 -1.20 3.42
C LYS A 21 15.45 -0.63 4.68
N ALA A 22 14.40 0.16 4.51
CA ALA A 22 13.67 0.75 5.62
C ALA A 22 13.00 -0.30 6.53
N LEU A 23 12.65 -1.48 6.01
CA LEU A 23 12.15 -2.60 6.83
C LEU A 23 13.16 -3.15 7.84
N ASP A 24 14.44 -2.77 7.77
CA ASP A 24 15.41 -3.05 8.83
C ASP A 24 15.08 -2.28 10.13
N TRP A 25 14.25 -1.23 10.05
CA TRP A 25 13.97 -0.31 11.16
C TRP A 25 12.49 -0.22 11.53
N VAL A 26 11.58 -0.51 10.61
CA VAL A 26 10.12 -0.36 10.80
C VAL A 26 9.34 -1.56 10.30
N ASP A 27 8.09 -1.70 10.76
CA ASP A 27 7.22 -2.84 10.45
C ASP A 27 6.52 -2.76 9.08
N LEU A 28 6.30 -1.54 8.58
CA LEU A 28 5.53 -1.28 7.37
C LEU A 28 5.99 0.04 6.75
N VAL A 29 6.16 0.04 5.43
CA VAL A 29 6.61 1.17 4.63
C VAL A 29 5.60 1.43 3.52
N LEU A 30 5.21 2.70 3.39
CA LEU A 30 4.51 3.25 2.23
C LEU A 30 5.46 4.24 1.54
N CYS A 31 5.83 3.93 0.30
CA CYS A 31 6.68 4.76 -0.54
C CYS A 31 5.89 5.23 -1.77
N THR A 32 5.47 6.49 -1.80
CA THR A 32 4.97 7.08 -3.04
C THR A 32 6.13 7.27 -4.01
N ALA A 33 5.88 7.12 -5.31
CA ALA A 33 6.90 7.16 -6.36
C ALA A 33 6.40 7.97 -7.58
N GLY A 34 5.72 9.08 -7.32
CA GLY A 34 5.18 9.98 -8.36
C GLY A 34 4.55 9.24 -9.56
N PRO A 35 5.07 9.45 -10.79
CA PRO A 35 4.58 8.77 -12.01
C PRO A 35 4.73 7.24 -12.03
N ALA A 36 5.63 6.67 -11.23
CA ALA A 36 5.76 5.22 -11.06
C ALA A 36 4.67 4.64 -10.14
N GLY A 37 3.86 5.49 -9.48
CA GLY A 37 2.77 5.09 -8.61
C GLY A 37 3.21 5.01 -7.15
N LEU A 38 3.01 3.86 -6.51
CA LEU A 38 3.47 3.67 -5.13
C LEU A 38 3.86 2.22 -4.84
N TYR A 39 4.72 2.06 -3.85
CA TYR A 39 5.20 0.80 -3.31
C TYR A 39 4.80 0.67 -1.85
N MET A 40 4.48 -0.55 -1.45
CA MET A 40 4.39 -0.93 -0.04
C MET A 40 5.32 -2.09 0.25
N ALA A 41 5.96 -2.05 1.40
CA ALA A 41 6.79 -3.12 1.92
C ALA A 41 6.42 -3.36 3.39
N GLY A 42 6.33 -4.61 3.83
CA GLY A 42 5.99 -4.93 5.21
C GLY A 42 6.31 -6.37 5.56
N PHE A 43 5.90 -6.79 6.75
CA PHE A 43 6.04 -8.18 7.19
C PHE A 43 4.70 -8.91 7.20
N THR A 44 4.75 -10.23 7.03
CA THR A 44 3.64 -11.15 7.27
C THR A 44 4.14 -12.40 7.95
N GLU A 45 3.25 -13.21 8.52
CA GLU A 45 3.61 -14.53 9.03
C GLU A 45 3.77 -15.52 7.87
N GLU A 46 4.89 -16.23 7.84
CA GLU A 46 5.23 -17.19 6.79
C GLU A 46 4.11 -18.23 6.56
N GLU A 47 3.48 -18.72 7.63
CA GLU A 47 2.41 -19.73 7.57
C GLU A 47 1.10 -19.19 6.97
N ALA A 48 0.91 -17.87 7.00
CA ALA A 48 -0.32 -17.20 6.61
C ALA A 48 -0.16 -16.34 5.35
N LYS A 49 0.98 -16.46 4.66
CA LYS A 49 1.25 -15.80 3.38
C LYS A 49 0.24 -16.22 2.32
N ARG A 50 -0.19 -15.26 1.51
CA ARG A 50 -1.11 -15.47 0.39
C ARG A 50 -0.44 -15.05 -0.90
N LYS A 51 -0.31 -15.99 -1.83
CA LYS A 51 0.26 -15.75 -3.15
C LYS A 51 -0.61 -14.80 -3.97
N THR A 52 0.03 -13.97 -4.78
CA THR A 52 -0.67 -13.16 -5.78
C THR A 52 -1.31 -14.04 -6.86
N GLN A 53 -2.35 -13.50 -7.49
CA GLN A 53 -2.89 -14.02 -8.75
C GLN A 53 -2.52 -13.11 -9.94
N HIS A 54 -1.88 -11.97 -9.67
CA HIS A 54 -1.38 -11.07 -10.70
C HIS A 54 -0.07 -11.60 -11.31
N PRO A 55 0.33 -11.11 -12.49
CA PRO A 55 1.67 -11.38 -13.03
C PRO A 55 2.77 -11.03 -12.01
N LEU A 56 3.80 -11.87 -11.96
CA LEU A 56 4.97 -11.62 -11.12
C LEU A 56 5.80 -10.50 -11.74
N LEU A 57 6.11 -9.49 -10.93
CA LEU A 57 6.79 -8.29 -11.37
C LEU A 57 8.32 -8.43 -11.23
N PRO A 58 9.10 -7.99 -12.23
CA PRO A 58 10.54 -7.89 -12.11
C PRO A 58 10.93 -6.67 -11.26
N GLY A 59 12.13 -6.69 -10.68
CA GLY A 59 12.67 -5.56 -9.92
C GLY A 59 14.00 -5.89 -9.27
N ALA A 60 14.53 -4.97 -8.45
CA ALA A 60 15.72 -5.22 -7.65
C ALA A 60 15.58 -6.45 -6.73
N ILE A 61 14.34 -6.75 -6.33
CA ILE A 61 13.94 -8.01 -5.71
C ILE A 61 13.12 -8.79 -6.75
N PRO A 62 13.59 -9.96 -7.22
CA PRO A 62 12.85 -10.78 -8.16
C PRO A 62 11.48 -11.17 -7.62
N GLU A 63 10.43 -11.06 -8.44
CA GLU A 63 9.07 -11.47 -8.10
C GLU A 63 8.57 -10.85 -6.78
N PHE A 64 8.94 -9.60 -6.49
CA PHE A 64 8.69 -8.98 -5.17
C PHE A 64 7.22 -9.02 -4.74
N ASN A 65 6.29 -8.98 -5.69
CA ASN A 65 4.84 -9.02 -5.44
C ASN A 65 4.29 -10.45 -5.25
N GLN A 66 5.13 -11.49 -5.22
CA GLN A 66 4.74 -12.90 -5.13
C GLN A 66 3.72 -13.17 -4.01
N PHE A 67 3.80 -12.42 -2.91
CA PHE A 67 2.91 -12.55 -1.75
C PHE A 67 2.13 -11.26 -1.42
N GLU A 68 1.87 -10.39 -2.39
CA GLU A 68 1.20 -9.10 -2.16
C GLU A 68 -0.25 -9.20 -1.64
N PHE A 69 -0.86 -10.39 -1.74
CA PHE A 69 -2.15 -10.69 -1.13
C PHE A 69 -2.04 -10.98 0.37
N SER A 70 -0.85 -11.00 0.94
CA SER A 70 -0.65 -11.13 2.39
C SER A 70 -1.00 -9.83 3.12
N ARG A 71 -1.41 -9.95 4.38
CA ARG A 71 -1.72 -8.81 5.26
C ARG A 71 -0.48 -8.44 6.07
N ALA A 72 -0.31 -7.16 6.36
CA ALA A 72 0.79 -6.71 7.17
C ALA A 72 0.63 -7.16 8.64
N MET A 73 1.74 -7.49 9.26
CA MET A 73 1.91 -7.73 10.70
C MET A 73 3.08 -6.88 11.20
N ARG A 74 3.07 -6.56 12.49
CA ARG A 74 4.27 -6.03 13.13
C ARG A 74 5.29 -7.15 13.26
N HIS A 75 6.57 -6.83 13.08
CA HIS A 75 7.64 -7.82 13.15
C HIS A 75 7.64 -8.56 14.49
N GLN A 76 7.41 -7.84 15.60
CA GLN A 76 7.32 -8.39 16.96
C GLN A 76 6.15 -9.38 17.17
N ASP A 77 5.12 -9.32 16.32
CA ASP A 77 3.93 -10.16 16.41
C ASP A 77 4.04 -11.40 15.50
N CYS A 78 5.11 -11.52 14.71
CA CYS A 78 5.42 -12.69 13.87
C CYS A 78 6.31 -13.69 14.62
N VAL A 79 6.07 -14.98 14.38
CA VAL A 79 6.97 -16.08 14.76
C VAL A 79 8.06 -16.25 13.69
N ASN A 80 7.68 -16.31 12.42
CA ASN A 80 8.59 -16.36 11.28
C ASN A 80 8.24 -15.23 10.29
N PRO A 81 8.79 -14.02 10.51
CA PRO A 81 8.46 -12.85 9.69
C PRO A 81 8.98 -13.01 8.25
N LEU A 82 8.07 -12.93 7.29
CA LEU A 82 8.36 -12.88 5.86
C LEU A 82 8.19 -11.43 5.36
N ARG A 83 9.20 -10.89 4.67
CA ARG A 83 9.04 -9.62 3.94
C ARG A 83 8.13 -9.80 2.74
N ILE A 84 7.17 -8.91 2.59
CA ILE A 84 6.21 -8.87 1.49
C ILE A 84 6.20 -7.47 0.88
N TYR A 85 5.95 -7.42 -0.42
CA TYR A 85 5.96 -6.17 -1.17
C TYR A 85 4.75 -6.11 -2.11
N SER A 86 4.36 -4.90 -2.48
CA SER A 86 3.36 -4.66 -3.52
C SER A 86 3.68 -3.34 -4.21
N HIS A 87 3.27 -3.25 -5.47
CA HIS A 87 3.39 -2.06 -6.30
C HIS A 87 2.07 -1.84 -7.02
N ILE A 88 1.72 -0.58 -7.22
CA ILE A 88 0.61 -0.21 -8.09
C ILE A 88 0.98 1.03 -8.91
N ALA A 89 0.71 0.98 -10.21
CA ALA A 89 0.84 2.13 -11.10
C ALA A 89 -0.24 3.19 -10.80
N PRO A 90 -0.05 4.45 -11.22
CA PRO A 90 -1.03 5.51 -10.97
C PRO A 90 -2.44 5.16 -11.48
N TYR A 91 -3.46 5.49 -10.69
CA TYR A 91 -4.86 5.23 -11.06
C TYR A 91 -5.22 5.88 -12.39
N MET A 92 -5.84 5.14 -13.30
CA MET A 92 -6.18 5.55 -14.68
C MET A 92 -4.99 6.08 -15.50
N GLY A 93 -3.76 5.65 -15.19
CA GLY A 93 -2.54 6.16 -15.82
C GLY A 93 -2.08 7.52 -15.28
N GLY A 94 -2.73 8.02 -14.22
CA GLY A 94 -2.47 9.33 -13.64
C GLY A 94 -3.40 10.42 -14.19
N PRO A 95 -3.46 11.60 -13.54
CA PRO A 95 -4.32 12.68 -13.98
C PRO A 95 -3.76 13.37 -15.24
N GLU A 96 -4.63 13.75 -16.18
CA GLU A 96 -4.22 14.52 -17.38
C GLU A 96 -3.55 15.86 -17.03
N LYS A 97 -3.97 16.46 -15.91
CA LYS A 97 -3.36 17.66 -15.34
C LYS A 97 -3.15 17.47 -13.85
N ILE A 98 -1.91 17.59 -13.40
CA ILE A 98 -1.59 17.63 -11.99
C ILE A 98 -1.91 19.03 -11.48
N MET A 99 -2.90 19.13 -10.60
CA MET A 99 -3.30 20.40 -9.99
C MET A 99 -2.43 20.75 -8.79
N ASN A 100 -1.98 19.73 -8.07
CA ASN A 100 -1.06 19.83 -6.94
C ASN A 100 -0.42 18.46 -6.66
N THR A 101 0.90 18.40 -6.46
CA THR A 101 1.58 17.20 -5.95
C THR A 101 1.64 17.16 -4.42
N ASN A 102 1.56 18.33 -3.77
CA ASN A 102 1.64 18.44 -2.32
C ASN A 102 0.43 17.77 -1.66
N GLY A 103 0.71 16.90 -0.70
CA GLY A 103 -0.31 16.19 0.07
C GLY A 103 -0.87 14.92 -0.59
N ALA A 104 -0.44 14.57 -1.81
CA ALA A 104 -0.85 13.29 -2.41
C ALA A 104 -0.37 12.10 -1.55
N GLY A 105 0.89 12.14 -1.10
CA GLY A 105 1.44 11.16 -0.15
C GLY A 105 0.73 11.16 1.21
N ASP A 106 0.30 12.33 1.70
CA ASP A 106 -0.48 12.43 2.94
C ASP A 106 -1.86 11.79 2.79
N GLY A 107 -2.49 11.95 1.63
CA GLY A 107 -3.73 11.24 1.27
C GLY A 107 -3.54 9.73 1.21
N ALA A 108 -2.45 9.26 0.58
CA ALA A 108 -2.08 7.85 0.56
C ALA A 108 -1.93 7.28 1.98
N LEU A 109 -1.28 8.02 2.87
CA LEU A 109 -1.12 7.67 4.27
C LEU A 109 -2.47 7.59 5.00
N ALA A 110 -3.37 8.54 4.77
CA ALA A 110 -4.71 8.52 5.37
C ALA A 110 -5.49 7.24 5.00
N ALA A 111 -5.36 6.76 3.76
CA ALA A 111 -5.96 5.51 3.32
C ALA A 111 -5.40 4.28 4.06
N LEU A 112 -4.08 4.23 4.27
CA LEU A 112 -3.44 3.18 5.07
C LEU A 112 -3.91 3.22 6.54
N LEU A 113 -3.96 4.40 7.14
CA LEU A 113 -4.43 4.58 8.53
C LEU A 113 -5.89 4.14 8.70
N HIS A 114 -6.73 4.39 7.69
CA HIS A 114 -8.10 3.91 7.67
C HIS A 114 -8.16 2.37 7.72
N ASP A 115 -7.37 1.66 6.90
CA ASP A 115 -7.37 0.19 6.88
C ASP A 115 -6.83 -0.43 8.18
N ILE A 116 -5.82 0.18 8.80
CA ILE A 116 -5.32 -0.22 10.14
C ILE A 116 -6.43 -0.03 11.19
N THR A 117 -7.15 1.09 11.13
CA THR A 117 -8.25 1.38 12.06
C THR A 117 -9.42 0.42 11.87
N ALA A 118 -9.76 0.10 10.62
CA ALA A 118 -10.79 -0.87 10.28
C ALA A 118 -10.50 -2.26 10.87
N ASN A 119 -9.22 -2.67 10.92
CA ASN A 119 -8.82 -3.92 11.56
C ASN A 119 -9.15 -3.95 13.06
N ASN A 120 -8.81 -2.87 13.77
CA ASN A 120 -9.11 -2.74 15.20
C ASN A 120 -10.62 -2.65 15.45
N TYR A 121 -11.34 -1.86 14.66
CA TYR A 121 -12.79 -1.75 14.74
C TYR A 121 -13.47 -3.11 14.53
N HIS A 122 -13.09 -3.84 13.48
CA HIS A 122 -13.66 -5.15 13.19
C HIS A 122 -13.28 -6.20 14.25
N ARG A 123 -12.09 -6.12 14.86
CA ARG A 123 -11.67 -7.00 15.96
C ARG A 123 -12.50 -6.80 17.22
N ASN A 124 -12.80 -5.56 17.57
CA ASN A 124 -13.58 -5.24 18.76
C ASN A 124 -15.04 -5.65 18.62
N ASN A 125 -15.61 -5.55 17.42
CA ASN A 125 -17.01 -5.89 17.16
C ASN A 125 -17.23 -7.38 16.84
N VAL A 126 -16.28 -8.04 16.18
CA VAL A 126 -16.41 -9.43 15.73
C VAL A 126 -15.12 -10.22 16.07
N PRO A 127 -14.80 -10.41 17.36
CA PRO A 127 -13.51 -10.97 17.78
C PRO A 127 -13.29 -12.41 17.31
N ASN A 128 -14.36 -13.20 17.18
CA ASN A 128 -14.29 -14.61 16.77
C ASN A 128 -14.23 -14.80 15.24
N SER A 129 -14.12 -13.72 14.46
CA SER A 129 -13.98 -13.80 13.00
C SER A 129 -12.68 -14.50 12.61
N SER A 130 -12.72 -15.28 11.53
CA SER A 130 -11.53 -15.84 10.89
C SER A 130 -10.50 -14.79 10.46
N LYS A 131 -10.91 -13.52 10.33
CA LYS A 131 -10.03 -12.37 10.08
C LYS A 131 -9.04 -12.08 11.20
N HIS A 132 -9.21 -12.65 12.40
CA HIS A 132 -8.36 -12.36 13.57
C HIS A 132 -7.56 -13.56 14.08
N LYS A 133 -7.41 -14.60 13.24
CA LYS A 133 -6.57 -15.78 13.55
C LYS A 133 -5.12 -15.43 13.90
N CYS A 134 -4.58 -14.35 13.32
CA CYS A 134 -3.26 -13.80 13.65
C CYS A 134 -3.43 -12.34 14.10
N LYS A 135 -2.39 -11.80 14.76
CA LYS A 135 -2.33 -10.40 15.19
C LYS A 135 -1.97 -9.46 14.03
N TRP A 136 -2.86 -9.40 13.04
CA TRP A 136 -2.71 -8.53 11.88
C TRP A 136 -2.62 -7.06 12.26
N LEU A 137 -1.81 -6.29 11.52
CA LEU A 137 -1.73 -4.84 11.57
C LEU A 137 -2.78 -4.20 10.66
N THR A 138 -2.83 -4.62 9.39
CA THR A 138 -3.81 -4.15 8.39
C THR A 138 -5.04 -5.06 8.31
N TYR A 139 -6.18 -4.51 7.92
CA TYR A 139 -7.40 -5.29 7.67
C TYR A 139 -7.31 -6.02 6.33
N SER A 140 -6.79 -5.32 5.33
CA SER A 140 -6.66 -5.76 3.94
C SER A 140 -5.22 -6.16 3.62
N SER A 141 -5.01 -6.80 2.47
CA SER A 141 -3.67 -7.13 1.99
C SER A 141 -2.91 -5.89 1.50
N LEU A 142 -1.59 -6.00 1.35
CA LEU A 142 -0.79 -4.91 0.77
C LEU A 142 -1.34 -4.46 -0.59
N ALA A 143 -1.65 -5.39 -1.50
CA ALA A 143 -2.21 -5.02 -2.81
C ALA A 143 -3.54 -4.24 -2.71
N GLN A 144 -4.43 -4.61 -1.78
CA GLN A 144 -5.69 -3.91 -1.58
C GLN A 144 -5.48 -2.52 -0.96
N VAL A 145 -4.55 -2.39 -0.01
CA VAL A 145 -4.19 -1.09 0.56
C VAL A 145 -3.51 -0.20 -0.47
N CYS A 146 -2.60 -0.73 -1.30
CA CYS A 146 -2.00 -0.01 -2.43
C CYS A 146 -3.08 0.55 -3.36
N LYS A 147 -4.05 -0.29 -3.75
CA LYS A 147 -5.19 0.11 -4.58
C LYS A 147 -5.97 1.28 -3.99
N TYR A 148 -6.29 1.20 -2.70
CA TYR A 148 -7.01 2.26 -2.01
C TYR A 148 -6.19 3.55 -1.88
N ALA A 149 -4.93 3.45 -1.43
CA ALA A 149 -4.03 4.58 -1.27
C ALA A 149 -3.74 5.30 -2.60
N ASN A 150 -3.59 4.55 -3.69
CA ASN A 150 -3.39 5.08 -5.04
C ASN A 150 -4.62 5.89 -5.49
N ARG A 151 -5.82 5.36 -5.26
CA ARG A 151 -7.08 6.05 -5.61
C ARG A 151 -7.29 7.34 -4.80
N VAL A 152 -6.92 7.35 -3.52
CA VAL A 152 -6.97 8.55 -2.68
C VAL A 152 -5.92 9.57 -3.13
N SER A 153 -4.70 9.13 -3.42
CA SER A 153 -3.63 9.99 -3.96
C SER A 153 -4.09 10.69 -5.24
N TYR A 154 -4.67 9.93 -6.17
CA TYR A 154 -5.26 10.47 -7.40
C TYR A 154 -6.32 11.54 -7.12
N GLN A 155 -7.15 11.37 -6.09
CA GLN A 155 -8.17 12.35 -5.73
C GLN A 155 -7.55 13.68 -5.27
N VAL A 156 -6.44 13.62 -4.53
CA VAL A 156 -5.70 14.80 -4.06
C VAL A 156 -5.01 15.49 -5.24
N LEU A 157 -4.40 14.73 -6.16
CA LEU A 157 -3.72 15.28 -7.33
C LEU A 157 -4.65 16.06 -8.28
N ASN A 158 -5.95 15.74 -8.29
CA ASN A 158 -6.98 16.38 -9.11
C ASN A 158 -7.63 17.63 -8.49
N GLN A 159 -7.06 18.16 -7.41
CA GLN A 159 -7.54 19.39 -6.77
C GLN A 159 -6.38 20.26 -6.27
N HIS A 160 -6.64 21.54 -6.02
CA HIS A 160 -5.62 22.47 -5.51
C HIS A 160 -5.31 22.26 -4.02
N SER A 161 -6.33 21.95 -3.21
CA SER A 161 -6.17 21.76 -1.77
C SER A 161 -5.56 20.40 -1.46
N PRO A 162 -4.60 20.29 -0.53
CA PRO A 162 -4.11 19.00 -0.05
C PRO A 162 -5.16 18.26 0.81
N ARG A 163 -6.24 18.93 1.22
CA ARG A 163 -7.30 18.35 2.05
C ARG A 163 -8.54 18.01 1.22
N LEU A 164 -8.95 16.75 1.28
CA LEU A 164 -10.22 16.29 0.72
C LEU A 164 -11.39 16.79 1.59
N THR A 165 -12.46 17.23 0.94
CA THR A 165 -13.71 17.66 1.60
C THR A 165 -14.84 16.64 1.46
N ARG A 166 -14.61 15.57 0.70
CA ARG A 166 -15.55 14.47 0.45
C ARG A 166 -14.81 13.14 0.38
N GLY A 167 -15.50 12.06 0.74
CA GLY A 167 -15.00 10.69 0.59
C GLY A 167 -14.97 10.24 -0.87
N LEU A 168 -14.43 9.04 -1.08
CA LEU A 168 -14.59 8.32 -2.34
C LEU A 168 -16.06 7.88 -2.49
N PRO A 169 -16.60 7.80 -3.71
CA PRO A 169 -17.92 7.23 -3.95
C PRO A 169 -17.98 5.75 -3.53
N GLU A 170 -19.13 5.30 -3.01
CA GLU A 170 -19.31 3.92 -2.49
C GLU A 170 -19.27 2.84 -3.58
N ARG A 171 -19.62 3.21 -4.82
CA ARG A 171 -19.50 2.39 -6.01
C ARG A 171 -18.81 3.20 -7.10
N GLU A 172 -17.69 2.68 -7.56
CA GLU A 172 -17.08 3.05 -8.84
C GLU A 172 -17.22 1.80 -9.70
N ASP A 173 -17.66 1.92 -10.96
CA ASP A 173 -17.93 0.78 -11.86
C ASP A 173 -16.68 -0.09 -12.12
N SER A 174 -15.52 0.25 -11.56
CA SER A 174 -14.27 -0.13 -12.17
C SER A 174 -13.08 0.03 -11.24
N LEU A 175 -13.16 -0.53 -10.03
CA LEU A 175 -11.91 -0.85 -9.34
C LEU A 175 -11.21 -2.04 -10.03
N GLU A 176 -11.94 -2.90 -10.75
CA GLU A 176 -11.36 -4.03 -11.50
C GLU A 176 -11.26 -3.79 -13.02
N GLU A 177 -12.26 -3.19 -13.68
CA GLU A 177 -12.25 -2.99 -15.14
C GLU A 177 -11.19 -1.96 -15.62
N ALA A 178 -10.97 -0.86 -14.91
CA ALA A 178 -10.12 0.25 -15.36
C ALA A 178 -8.63 -0.02 -15.17
N TYR A 179 -8.29 -1.12 -14.48
CA TYR A 179 -6.92 -1.51 -14.23
C TYR A 179 -6.33 -2.37 -15.36
N TRP A 180 -7.18 -2.94 -16.23
CA TRP A 180 -6.75 -3.88 -17.28
C TRP A 180 -7.08 -3.46 -18.72
N ASP A 181 -7.93 -2.43 -18.91
CA ASP A 181 -8.42 -2.03 -20.24
C ASP A 181 -7.58 -0.97 -20.97
N ARG A 182 -6.30 -0.76 -20.62
CA ARG A 182 -5.38 0.07 -21.42
C ARG A 182 -3.95 -0.47 -21.46
#